data_AF-A0A822ENG8-F1
#
_entry.id   AF-A0A822ENG8-F1
#
_cell.length_a   1.000
_cell.length_b   1.000
_cell.length_c   1.000
_cell.angle_alpha   90.00
_cell.angle_beta   90.00
_cell.angle_gamma   90.00
#
_symmetry.space_group_name_H-M   'P 1'
#
loop_
_entity.id
_entity.type
_entity.pdbx_description
1 polymer ?
#
loop_
_entity_poly.entity_id
_entity_poly.type
_entity_poly.pdbx_seq_one_letter_code
_entity_poly.pdbx_strand_id
1 'polypeptide(L)'
;MIVSDVLGQHIIPEIQECPQLIYIYVLCNDQLIQEEWIKTIPNIKGVYTQIEPICDALRIDGENCDRAMISISFNGIDPLFMYTQLLKETFLEM
;
A
#
# COMPACT_ATOMS: atom_id res chain seq x y z
N MET A 1 -3.00 0.04 1.74
CA MET A 1 -3.91 -0.12 2.91
C MET A 1 -5.05 -1.04 2.52
N ILE A 2 -5.50 -1.95 3.40
CA ILE A 2 -6.69 -2.76 3.19
C ILE A 2 -7.77 -2.25 4.14
N VAL A 3 -8.98 -1.99 3.64
CA VAL A 3 -10.12 -1.55 4.46
C VAL A 3 -11.36 -2.34 4.12
N SER A 4 -12.22 -2.55 5.11
CA SER A 4 -13.60 -2.93 4.83
C SER A 4 -14.36 -1.73 4.26
N ASP A 5 -15.31 -1.99 3.37
CA ASP A 5 -16.32 -1.04 2.89
C ASP A 5 -16.72 0.06 3.92
N VAL A 6 -17.40 -0.34 5.00
CA VAL A 6 -18.07 0.59 5.93
C VAL A 6 -17.06 1.51 6.60
N LEU A 7 -15.90 0.95 6.95
CA LEU A 7 -14.80 1.68 7.55
C LEU A 7 -14.14 2.61 6.53
N GLY A 8 -13.99 2.17 5.28
CA GLY A 8 -13.41 2.94 4.18
C GLY A 8 -14.19 4.21 3.89
N GLN A 9 -15.52 4.14 3.88
CA GLN A 9 -16.38 5.30 3.65
C GLN A 9 -16.14 6.43 4.67
N HIS A 10 -15.84 6.09 5.93
CA HIS A 10 -15.61 7.06 7.00
C HIS A 10 -14.16 7.54 7.05
N ILE A 11 -13.20 6.61 6.91
CA ILE A 11 -11.77 6.92 7.12
C ILE A 11 -11.14 7.55 5.88
N ILE A 12 -11.51 7.10 4.67
CA ILE A 12 -10.81 7.52 3.45
C ILE A 12 -10.88 9.03 3.19
N PRO A 13 -12.01 9.74 3.42
CA PRO A 13 -12.04 11.20 3.32
C PRO A 13 -11.03 11.92 4.22
N GLU A 14 -10.67 11.35 5.38
CA GLU A 14 -9.72 11.95 6.32
C GLU A 14 -8.26 11.70 5.93
N ILE A 15 -7.99 10.59 5.23
CA ILE A 15 -6.63 10.17 4.86
C ILE A 15 -6.32 10.34 3.36
N GLN A 16 -7.24 10.88 2.57
CA GLN A 16 -7.04 11.13 1.13
C GLN A 16 -5.85 12.06 0.87
N GLU A 17 -5.59 12.99 1.79
CA GLU A 17 -4.49 13.95 1.72
C GLU A 17 -3.15 13.34 2.19
N CYS A 18 -3.09 12.07 2.58
CA CYS A 18 -1.85 11.42 2.98
C CYS A 18 -1.03 11.01 1.74
N PRO A 19 0.09 11.70 1.41
CA PRO A 19 0.86 11.41 0.20
C PRO A 19 1.54 10.03 0.23
N GLN A 20 1.70 9.44 1.42
CA GLN A 20 2.26 8.09 1.60
C GLN A 20 1.25 6.98 1.26
N LEU A 21 -0.05 7.31 1.16
CA LEU A 21 -1.10 6.35 0.89
C LEU A 21 -1.35 6.23 -0.62
N ILE A 22 -0.49 5.44 -1.28
CA ILE A 22 -0.52 5.31 -2.75
C ILE A 22 -1.67 4.39 -3.20
N TYR A 23 -1.91 3.28 -2.49
CA TYR A 23 -2.89 2.27 -2.88
C TYR A 23 -3.80 1.84 -1.73
N ILE A 24 -5.09 1.76 -2.04
CA ILE A 24 -6.16 1.29 -1.16
C ILE A 24 -6.86 0.09 -1.83
N TYR A 25 -7.03 -0.99 -1.07
CA TYR A 25 -7.78 -2.17 -1.46
C TYR A 25 -9.00 -2.28 -0.55
N VAL A 26 -10.18 -2.42 -1.13
CA VAL A 26 -11.44 -2.47 -0.39
C VAL A 26 -11.95 -3.90 -0.38
N LEU A 27 -12.27 -4.43 0.80
CA LEU A 27 -12.92 -5.72 1.00
C LEU A 27 -14.42 -5.50 1.30
N CYS A 28 -15.30 -6.12 0.51
CA CYS A 28 -16.75 -5.91 0.54
C CYS A 28 -17.53 -7.21 0.31
N ASN A 29 -18.58 -7.46 1.08
CA ASN A 29 -19.42 -8.67 0.97
C ASN A 29 -20.49 -8.59 -0.17
N ASP A 30 -20.09 -8.26 -1.41
CA ASP A 30 -20.93 -8.28 -2.64
C ASP A 30 -21.92 -7.12 -2.87
N GLN A 31 -22.41 -6.39 -1.86
CA GLN A 31 -23.48 -5.38 -2.08
C GLN A 31 -23.01 -3.96 -2.40
N LEU A 32 -21.71 -3.64 -2.25
CA LEU A 32 -21.25 -2.24 -2.27
C LEU A 32 -20.31 -1.91 -3.43
N ILE A 33 -20.13 -2.82 -4.40
CA ILE A 33 -19.35 -2.57 -5.63
C ILE A 33 -19.93 -1.38 -6.44
N GLN A 34 -21.17 -0.96 -6.16
CA GLN A 34 -21.82 0.18 -6.79
C GLN A 34 -21.70 1.51 -6.03
N GLU A 35 -21.10 1.57 -4.84
CA GLU A 35 -21.06 2.82 -4.09
C GLU A 35 -20.23 3.90 -4.80
N GLU A 36 -20.82 5.09 -4.97
CA GLU A 36 -20.23 6.20 -5.74
C GLU A 36 -18.89 6.67 -5.16
N TRP A 37 -18.68 6.53 -3.85
CA TRP A 37 -17.43 6.95 -3.20
C TRP A 37 -16.22 6.14 -3.71
N ILE A 38 -16.42 4.84 -4.01
CA ILE A 38 -15.35 3.98 -4.55
C ILE A 38 -14.86 4.50 -5.91
N LYS A 39 -15.77 5.03 -6.73
CA LYS A 39 -15.44 5.53 -8.08
C LYS A 39 -14.81 6.92 -8.06
N THR A 40 -14.97 7.67 -6.97
CA THR A 40 -14.49 9.05 -6.88
C THR A 40 -13.08 9.16 -6.29
N ILE A 41 -12.59 8.11 -5.61
CA ILE A 41 -11.27 8.13 -5.00
C ILE A 41 -10.22 7.48 -5.91
N PRO A 42 -9.21 8.25 -6.37
CA PRO A 42 -8.20 7.75 -7.31
C PRO A 42 -7.24 6.74 -6.69
N ASN A 43 -7.07 6.73 -5.36
CA ASN A 43 -6.16 5.83 -4.65
C ASN A 43 -6.72 4.41 -4.50
N ILE A 44 -7.99 4.17 -4.86
CA ILE A 44 -8.59 2.85 -4.82
C ILE A 44 -8.09 2.05 -6.01
N LYS A 45 -7.30 1.02 -5.73
CA LYS A 45 -6.70 0.15 -6.75
C LYS A 45 -7.58 -1.03 -7.09
N GLY A 46 -8.41 -1.48 -6.15
CA GLY A 46 -9.34 -2.58 -6.38
C GLY A 46 -10.34 -2.78 -5.25
N VAL A 47 -11.49 -3.35 -5.62
CA VAL A 47 -12.55 -3.78 -4.71
C VAL A 47 -12.72 -5.28 -4.87
N TYR A 48 -12.78 -5.98 -3.76
CA TYR A 48 -12.76 -7.43 -3.72
C TYR A 48 -13.79 -7.94 -2.73
N THR A 49 -14.32 -9.13 -2.99
CA THR A 49 -15.26 -9.80 -2.10
C THR A 49 -14.64 -10.88 -1.23
N GLN A 50 -13.41 -11.26 -1.57
CA GLN A 50 -12.62 -12.25 -0.88
C GLN A 50 -11.22 -11.69 -0.63
N ILE A 51 -10.54 -12.23 0.36
CA ILE A 51 -9.20 -11.77 0.75
C ILE A 51 -8.11 -12.33 -0.17
N GLU A 52 -8.31 -13.53 -0.73
CA GLU A 52 -7.33 -14.21 -1.57
C GLU A 52 -6.92 -13.38 -2.81
N PRO A 53 -7.87 -12.79 -3.57
CA PRO A 53 -7.51 -11.90 -4.68
C PRO A 53 -6.78 -10.63 -4.24
N ILE A 54 -7.02 -10.14 -3.02
CA ILE A 54 -6.27 -8.99 -2.46
C ILE A 54 -4.82 -9.42 -2.22
N CYS A 55 -4.59 -10.60 -1.66
CA CYS A 55 -3.24 -11.12 -1.42
C CYS A 55 -2.45 -11.25 -2.73
N ASP A 56 -3.07 -11.74 -3.81
CA ASP A 56 -2.43 -11.82 -5.11
C ASP A 56 -2.12 -10.43 -5.70
N ALA A 57 -3.06 -9.49 -5.59
CA ALA A 57 -2.84 -8.11 -6.02
C ALA A 57 -1.69 -7.47 -5.24
N LEU A 58 -1.66 -7.64 -3.91
CA LEU A 58 -0.58 -7.16 -3.05
C LEU A 58 0.77 -7.79 -3.38
N ARG A 59 0.80 -9.08 -3.74
CA ARG A 59 2.04 -9.75 -4.16
C ARG A 59 2.59 -9.14 -5.44
N ILE A 60 1.74 -9.00 -6.47
CA ILE A 60 2.12 -8.37 -7.74
C ILE A 60 2.56 -6.92 -7.52
N ASP A 61 1.83 -6.20 -6.67
CA ASP A 61 2.13 -4.81 -6.39
C ASP A 61 3.38 -4.64 -5.52
N GLY A 62 3.68 -5.58 -4.64
CA GLY A 62 4.95 -5.65 -3.91
C GLY A 62 6.14 -5.99 -4.80
N GLU A 63 5.95 -6.82 -5.83
CA GLU A 63 6.98 -7.12 -6.84
C GLU A 63 7.25 -5.91 -7.76
N ASN A 64 6.21 -5.11 -8.04
CA ASN A 64 6.28 -3.90 -8.87
C ASN A 64 6.61 -2.63 -8.07
N CYS A 65 6.48 -2.65 -6.75
CA CYS A 65 6.86 -1.55 -5.88
C CYS A 65 8.37 -1.38 -6.01
N ASP A 66 8.78 -0.21 -6.51
CA ASP A 66 10.17 0.11 -6.76
C ASP A 66 11.02 -0.26 -5.55
N ARG A 67 12.03 -1.10 -5.78
CA ARG A 67 12.90 -1.67 -4.75
C ARG A 67 13.72 -0.61 -3.99
N ALA A 68 13.52 0.67 -4.28
CA ALA A 68 13.98 1.82 -3.52
C ALA A 68 13.16 2.06 -2.24
N MET A 69 11.91 1.60 -2.18
CA MET A 69 11.11 1.57 -0.96
C MET A 69 11.35 0.25 -0.23
N ILE A 70 12.62 -0.04 0.12
CA ILE A 70 12.93 -1.15 1.02
C ILE A 70 12.21 -0.85 2.33
N SER A 71 11.13 -1.59 2.59
CA SER A 71 10.66 -1.80 3.96
C SER A 71 11.82 -2.45 4.69
N ILE A 72 12.62 -1.65 5.39
CA ILE A 72 13.64 -2.16 6.29
C ILE A 72 12.87 -2.87 7.40
N SER A 73 12.70 -4.18 7.25
CA SER A 73 12.22 -5.00 8.36
C SER A 73 13.39 -5.16 9.32
N PHE A 74 13.34 -4.42 10.42
CA PHE A 74 14.40 -4.31 11.43
C PHE A 74 14.57 -5.55 12.31
N ASN A 75 14.18 -6.74 11.83
CA ASN A 75 14.35 -7.97 12.58
C ASN A 75 15.57 -8.72 12.08
N GLY A 76 16.75 -8.37 12.62
CA GLY A 76 17.97 -9.19 12.54
C GLY A 76 19.09 -8.71 11.60
N ILE A 77 19.04 -7.49 11.08
CA ILE A 77 20.11 -6.94 10.23
C ILE A 77 21.12 -6.17 11.10
N ASP A 78 22.41 -6.42 10.85
CA ASP A 78 23.51 -5.71 11.49
C ASP A 78 23.45 -4.20 11.16
N PRO A 79 23.44 -3.30 12.16
CA PRO A 79 23.42 -1.85 11.94
C PRO A 79 24.52 -1.35 10.99
N LEU A 80 25.68 -1.99 10.96
CA LEU A 80 26.79 -1.63 10.07
C LEU A 80 26.45 -1.89 8.59
N PHE A 81 25.66 -2.92 8.30
CA PHE A 81 25.18 -3.20 6.94
C PHE A 81 24.27 -2.08 6.44
N MET A 82 23.38 -1.59 7.32
CA MET A 82 22.49 -0.46 7.04
C MET A 82 23.27 0.82 6.73
N TYR A 83 24.22 1.20 7.59
CA TYR A 83 25.05 2.39 7.36
C TYR A 83 25.86 2.29 6.07
N THR A 84 26.40 1.10 5.78
CA THR A 84 27.15 0.86 4.53
C THR A 84 26.26 1.06 3.31
N GLN A 85 25.01 0.60 3.36
CA GLN A 85 24.09 0.70 2.23
C GLN A 85 23.60 2.14 2.01
N LEU A 86 23.21 2.84 3.08
CA LEU A 86 22.87 4.28 3.04
C LEU A 86 24.04 5.13 2.53
N LEU A 87 25.25 4.87 3.02
CA LEU A 87 26.47 5.57 2.60
C LEU A 87 26.76 5.32 1.12
N LYS A 88 26.69 4.05 0.68
CA LYS A 88 26.90 3.66 -0.71
C LYS A 88 25.92 4.39 -1.64
N GLU A 89 24.63 4.41 -1.32
CA GLU A 89 23.61 5.07 -2.13
C GLU A 89 23.84 6.59 -2.19
N THR A 90 24.13 7.22 -1.04
CA THR A 90 24.42 8.67 -0.98
C THR A 90 25.64 9.07 -1.82
N PHE A 91 26.65 8.21 -1.92
CA PHE A 91 27.87 8.48 -2.70
C PHE A 91 27.78 8.07 -4.18
N LEU A 92 26.92 7.12 -4.55
CA LEU A 92 26.75 6.66 -5.94
C LEU A 92 25.69 7.46 -6.71
N GLU A 93 24.83 8.22 -6.03
CA GLU A 93 23.88 9.16 -6.64
C GLU A 93 24.49 10.57 -6.90
N MET A 94 25.81 10.74 -6.71
CA MET A 94 26.58 11.94 -7.03
C MET A 94 27.36 11.78 -8.33
#